data_AF-A0AAU6WPH9-F1
#
_entry.id   AF-A0AAU6WPH9-F1
#
_cell.length_a   1.000
_cell.length_b   1.000
_cell.length_c   1.000
_cell.angle_alpha   90.00
_cell.angle_beta   90.00
_cell.angle_gamma   90.00
#
_symmetry.space_group_name_H-M   'P 1'
#
loop_
_entity.id
_entity.type
_entity.pdbx_description
1 polymer ?
#
loop_
_entity_poly.entity_id
_entity_poly.type
_entity_poly.pdbx_seq_one_letter_code
_entity_poly.pdbx_strand_id
1 'polypeptide(L)'
;MKTQINFLLMKITLLVLVLFSLNFQSQNYYFKFPGNIEDRSFDDNIKRLNDDILRTYKNSDKIKFNDNIFRLYILSGNYKKGLFYLNELKTFPKYKGLDYQEIIGIQYELYALSKLSSENKPYRDKFENTFNEKINSISDRSKIYLSEFFKYTQETLKTDILKFIKTDIVNDSISESNAIKLCRYYISYIIAKETNHIALPLIKKVDREEYTVNDSVIIKTKSGNEISLGFLKYKKGENKVPTVLNFSIYNRRRFNNNEKLNSLRGYAIVNAYSRGVYLSHDEITPFEFEIEDVNEVIDWITKQSWSNGKVGMIGGSYDGFSQWAAAKSLHPALKTIIPSASVGFGIDFPMYNNCFSPYMLRWLSYVDKKTDYGIFNDEKNGFLYTIPIIKMELHLIN
;
A
#
# COMPACT_ATOMS: atom_id res chain seq x y z
N MET A 1 -48.44 51.83 12.24
CA MET A 1 -48.71 50.42 12.65
C MET A 1 -47.99 49.39 11.78
N LYS A 2 -48.18 49.35 10.45
CA LYS A 2 -47.51 48.39 9.55
C LYS A 2 -45.96 48.38 9.65
N THR A 3 -45.34 49.55 9.80
CA THR A 3 -43.87 49.67 9.87
C THR A 3 -43.28 49.12 11.17
N GLN A 4 -44.00 49.23 12.30
CA GLN A 4 -43.57 48.65 13.58
C GLN A 4 -43.73 47.13 13.61
N ILE A 5 -44.80 46.60 12.99
CA ILE A 5 -45.01 45.14 12.86
C ILE A 5 -43.90 44.51 12.00
N ASN A 6 -43.51 45.17 10.91
CA ASN A 6 -42.40 44.69 10.07
C ASN A 6 -41.05 44.70 10.79
N PHE A 7 -40.79 45.71 11.63
CA PHE A 7 -39.58 45.74 12.46
C PHE A 7 -39.56 44.65 13.54
N LEU A 8 -40.72 44.33 14.12
CA LEU A 8 -40.85 43.25 15.10
C LEU A 8 -40.68 41.87 14.44
N LEU A 9 -41.31 41.65 13.28
CA LEU A 9 -41.13 40.41 12.50
C LEU A 9 -39.67 40.22 12.08
N MET A 10 -39.00 41.27 11.59
CA MET A 10 -37.59 41.19 11.19
C MET A 10 -36.67 40.86 12.36
N LYS A 11 -36.93 41.40 13.56
CA LYS A 11 -36.20 41.04 14.79
C LYS A 11 -36.43 39.59 15.20
N ILE A 12 -37.66 39.08 15.08
CA ILE A 12 -37.98 37.68 15.36
C ILE A 12 -37.29 36.75 14.36
N THR A 13 -37.29 37.07 13.06
CA THR A 13 -36.60 36.29 12.03
C THR A 13 -35.08 36.28 12.24
N LEU A 14 -34.48 37.41 12.62
CA LEU A 14 -33.06 37.47 12.99
C LEU A 14 -32.76 36.64 14.25
N LEU A 15 -33.62 36.69 15.27
CA LEU A 15 -33.46 35.90 16.49
C LEU A 15 -33.55 34.39 16.19
N VAL A 16 -34.48 33.98 15.32
CA VAL A 16 -34.61 32.58 14.87
C VAL A 16 -33.40 32.14 14.06
N LEU A 17 -32.87 32.99 13.16
CA LEU A 17 -31.65 32.71 12.40
C LEU A 17 -30.41 32.63 13.31
N VAL A 18 -30.32 33.48 14.33
CA VAL A 18 -29.25 33.42 15.35
C VAL A 18 -29.36 32.14 16.19
N LEU A 19 -30.57 31.76 16.62
CA LEU A 19 -30.84 30.51 17.34
C LEU A 19 -30.60 29.26 16.47
N PHE A 20 -30.85 29.32 15.16
CA PHE A 20 -30.48 28.25 14.23
C PHE A 20 -28.97 28.18 13.96
N SER A 21 -28.27 29.32 13.93
CA SER A 21 -26.81 29.36 13.78
C SER A 21 -26.05 28.86 15.01
N LEU A 22 -26.65 28.94 16.21
CA LEU A 22 -26.10 28.37 17.45
C LEU A 22 -26.20 26.83 17.52
N ASN A 23 -26.98 26.19 16.66
CA ASN A 23 -27.09 24.72 16.58
C ASN A 23 -25.99 24.06 15.70
N PHE A 24 -25.04 24.83 15.18
CA PHE A 24 -23.86 24.33 14.48
C PHE A 24 -22.59 24.33 15.34
N GLN A 25 -22.72 24.28 16.68
CA GLN A 25 -21.58 23.90 17.50
C GLN A 25 -21.33 22.40 17.36
N SER A 26 -20.16 22.06 16.79
CA SER A 26 -19.62 20.70 16.82
C SER A 26 -19.68 20.18 18.26
N GLN A 27 -20.36 19.06 18.49
CA GLN A 27 -20.44 18.47 19.82
C GLN A 27 -19.02 18.17 20.33
N ASN A 28 -18.69 18.71 21.50
CA ASN A 28 -17.42 18.47 22.16
C ASN A 28 -17.60 17.41 23.24
N TYR A 29 -16.58 16.57 23.41
CA TYR A 29 -16.51 15.53 24.42
C TYR A 29 -15.39 15.85 25.40
N TYR A 30 -15.55 15.39 26.64
CA TYR A 30 -14.49 15.44 27.63
C TYR A 30 -13.51 14.30 27.41
N PHE A 31 -12.21 14.60 27.37
CA PHE A 31 -11.17 13.60 27.32
C PHE A 31 -9.89 14.11 28.01
N LYS A 32 -9.48 13.42 29.07
CA LYS A 32 -8.25 13.73 29.82
C LYS A 32 -7.15 12.73 29.50
N PHE A 33 -6.00 13.21 29.05
CA PHE A 33 -4.83 12.37 28.81
C PHE A 33 -4.05 12.16 30.12
N PRO A 34 -3.82 10.91 30.57
CA PRO A 34 -3.10 10.63 31.82
C PRO A 34 -1.57 10.73 31.69
N GLY A 35 -1.04 11.04 30.51
CA GLY A 35 0.41 11.18 30.25
C GLY A 35 1.01 9.99 29.49
N ASN A 36 0.42 8.80 29.60
CA ASN A 36 0.86 7.61 28.88
C ASN A 36 -0.34 6.79 28.36
N ILE A 37 -0.26 6.36 27.10
CA ILE A 37 -1.35 5.61 26.43
C ILE A 37 -1.44 4.14 26.86
N GLU A 38 -0.40 3.63 27.52
CA GLU A 38 -0.34 2.25 28.04
C GLU A 38 -0.85 2.14 29.47
N ASP A 39 -1.15 3.28 30.11
CA ASP A 39 -1.74 3.31 31.44
C ASP A 39 -3.20 2.84 31.38
N ARG A 40 -3.62 2.08 32.41
CA ARG A 40 -5.01 1.64 32.56
C ARG A 40 -6.01 2.80 32.53
N SER A 41 -5.62 3.95 33.09
CA SER A 41 -6.42 5.17 33.07
C SER A 41 -6.69 5.70 31.66
N PHE A 42 -5.78 5.46 30.69
CA PHE A 42 -6.01 5.85 29.30
C PHE A 42 -7.06 4.96 28.64
N ASP A 43 -6.99 3.65 28.88
CA ASP A 43 -7.98 2.68 28.40
C ASP A 43 -9.37 3.01 28.96
N ASP A 44 -9.47 3.28 30.27
CA ASP A 44 -10.72 3.67 30.93
C ASP A 44 -11.28 4.98 30.34
N ASN A 45 -10.42 6.00 30.13
CA ASN A 45 -10.84 7.28 29.56
C ASN A 45 -11.29 7.16 28.09
N ILE A 46 -10.60 6.37 27.27
CA ILE A 46 -11.02 6.15 25.87
C ILE A 46 -12.30 5.32 25.80
N LYS A 47 -12.50 4.33 26.67
CA LYS A 47 -13.76 3.56 26.71
C LYS A 47 -14.94 4.44 27.09
N ARG A 48 -14.78 5.31 28.08
CA ARG A 48 -15.81 6.29 28.44
C ARG A 48 -16.13 7.23 27.28
N LEU A 49 -15.10 7.78 26.63
CA LEU A 49 -15.26 8.62 25.44
C LEU A 49 -16.02 7.87 24.34
N ASN A 50 -15.64 6.62 24.06
CA ASN A 50 -16.29 5.77 23.07
C ASN A 50 -17.77 5.52 23.40
N ASP A 51 -18.10 5.25 24.65
CA ASP A 51 -19.48 5.02 25.08
C ASP A 51 -20.33 6.28 24.96
N ASP A 52 -19.77 7.44 25.26
CA ASP A 52 -20.45 8.72 25.08
C ASP A 52 -20.71 9.00 23.59
N ILE A 53 -19.74 8.72 22.70
CA ILE A 53 -19.93 8.81 21.24
C ILE A 53 -21.00 7.83 20.76
N LEU A 54 -20.96 6.56 21.20
CA LEU A 54 -21.90 5.53 20.75
C LEU A 54 -23.36 5.88 21.02
N ARG A 55 -23.66 6.68 22.05
CA ARG A 55 -25.02 7.12 22.40
C ARG A 55 -25.57 8.19 21.44
N THR A 56 -24.70 9.02 20.89
CA THR A 56 -25.08 10.23 20.14
C THR A 56 -24.74 10.14 18.65
N TYR A 57 -23.84 9.23 18.26
CA TYR A 57 -23.27 9.19 16.92
C TYR A 57 -24.33 8.95 15.84
N LYS A 58 -24.40 9.91 14.91
CA LYS A 58 -25.25 9.85 13.72
C LYS A 58 -24.44 10.29 12.51
N ASN A 59 -24.68 9.66 11.37
CA ASN A 59 -24.11 10.11 10.11
C ASN A 59 -25.05 9.79 8.96
N SER A 60 -25.32 10.76 8.10
CA SER A 60 -26.19 10.59 6.93
C SER A 60 -25.53 9.73 5.84
N ASP A 61 -24.20 9.74 5.75
CA ASP A 61 -23.44 8.86 4.89
C ASP A 61 -23.37 7.48 5.57
N LYS A 62 -24.16 6.53 5.08
CA LYS A 62 -24.24 5.17 5.63
C LYS A 62 -22.90 4.41 5.58
N ILE A 63 -22.04 4.71 4.60
CA ILE A 63 -20.71 4.07 4.52
C ILE A 63 -19.85 4.59 5.67
N LYS A 64 -19.79 5.91 5.86
CA LYS A 64 -19.06 6.50 7.01
C LYS A 64 -19.67 6.08 8.34
N PHE A 65 -20.99 6.00 8.43
CA PHE A 65 -21.69 5.53 9.62
C PHE A 65 -21.23 4.11 9.97
N ASN A 66 -21.33 3.17 9.03
CA ASN A 66 -20.94 1.78 9.26
C ASN A 66 -19.45 1.66 9.57
N ASP A 67 -18.58 2.36 8.83
CA ASP A 67 -17.13 2.37 9.04
C ASP A 67 -16.74 2.82 10.46
N ASN A 68 -17.37 3.88 10.96
CA ASN A 68 -17.11 4.34 12.32
C ASN A 68 -17.76 3.43 13.37
N ILE A 69 -19.06 3.11 13.23
CA ILE A 69 -19.82 2.44 14.28
C ILE A 69 -19.30 1.02 14.55
N PHE A 70 -18.85 0.28 13.52
CA PHE A 70 -18.34 -1.06 13.74
C PHE A 70 -17.09 -1.04 14.64
N ARG A 71 -16.20 -0.06 14.43
CA ARG A 71 -14.96 0.10 15.21
C ARG A 71 -15.27 0.53 16.64
N LEU A 72 -16.22 1.45 16.83
CA LEU A 72 -16.65 1.90 18.15
C LEU A 72 -17.29 0.73 18.95
N TYR A 73 -18.08 -0.12 18.29
CA TYR A 73 -18.61 -1.33 18.95
C TYR A 73 -17.53 -2.34 19.31
N ILE A 74 -16.55 -2.59 18.44
CA ILE A 74 -15.43 -3.48 18.77
C ILE A 74 -14.61 -2.92 19.94
N LEU A 75 -14.38 -1.60 19.98
CA LEU A 75 -13.70 -0.94 21.09
C LEU A 75 -14.47 -1.08 22.43
N SER A 76 -15.81 -1.02 22.39
CA SER A 76 -16.65 -1.26 23.57
C SER A 76 -16.72 -2.74 24.01
N GLY A 77 -16.08 -3.66 23.27
CA GLY A 77 -16.17 -5.11 23.50
C GLY A 77 -17.47 -5.74 22.99
N ASN A 78 -18.35 -4.98 22.32
CA ASN A 78 -19.54 -5.52 21.66
C ASN A 78 -19.19 -6.08 20.27
N TYR A 79 -18.44 -7.17 20.27
CA TYR A 79 -17.94 -7.81 19.05
C TYR A 79 -19.04 -8.23 18.08
N LYS A 80 -20.20 -8.71 18.59
CA LYS A 80 -21.33 -9.12 17.74
C LYS A 80 -21.90 -7.95 16.93
N LYS A 81 -22.15 -6.79 17.57
CA LYS A 81 -22.60 -5.59 16.85
C LYS A 81 -21.51 -5.05 15.93
N GLY A 82 -20.25 -5.08 16.36
CA GLY A 82 -19.12 -4.73 15.52
C GLY A 82 -19.09 -5.52 14.22
N LEU A 83 -19.17 -6.85 14.31
CA LEU A 83 -19.20 -7.73 13.14
C LEU A 83 -20.42 -7.51 12.25
N PHE A 84 -21.59 -7.24 12.84
CA PHE A 84 -22.80 -6.90 12.07
C PHE A 84 -22.57 -5.69 11.18
N TYR A 85 -22.12 -4.56 11.73
CA TYR A 85 -21.90 -3.34 10.94
C TYR A 85 -20.72 -3.46 9.98
N LEU A 86 -19.70 -4.26 10.32
CA LEU A 86 -18.61 -4.56 9.39
C LEU A 86 -19.10 -5.36 8.18
N ASN A 87 -19.98 -6.34 8.39
CA ASN A 87 -20.58 -7.11 7.29
C ASN A 87 -21.50 -6.23 6.44
N GLU A 88 -22.32 -5.37 7.05
CA GLU A 88 -23.11 -4.38 6.32
C GLU A 88 -22.21 -3.42 5.51
N LEU A 89 -21.04 -3.03 6.02
CA LEU A 89 -20.08 -2.22 5.27
C LEU A 89 -19.60 -2.91 3.99
N LYS A 90 -19.38 -4.23 4.03
CA LYS A 90 -18.88 -5.03 2.88
C LYS A 90 -19.91 -5.18 1.75
N THR A 91 -21.20 -4.99 2.03
CA THR A 91 -22.28 -5.17 1.06
C THR A 91 -22.59 -3.91 0.24
N PHE A 92 -22.01 -2.75 0.59
CA PHE A 92 -22.27 -1.51 -0.15
C PHE A 92 -21.81 -1.62 -1.62
N PRO A 93 -22.60 -1.07 -2.57
CA PRO A 93 -22.26 -1.12 -4.00
C PRO A 93 -20.88 -0.59 -4.35
N LYS A 94 -20.37 0.40 -3.60
CA LYS A 94 -19.02 0.97 -3.79
C LYS A 94 -17.90 -0.08 -3.68
N TYR A 95 -18.11 -1.13 -2.89
CA TYR A 95 -17.11 -2.18 -2.69
C TYR A 95 -17.35 -3.43 -3.54
N LYS A 96 -18.47 -3.48 -4.27
CA LYS A 96 -18.86 -4.64 -5.05
C LYS A 96 -17.84 -4.91 -6.16
N GLY A 97 -17.33 -6.14 -6.21
CA GLY A 97 -16.41 -6.58 -7.27
C GLY A 97 -14.95 -6.13 -7.07
N LEU A 98 -14.64 -5.46 -5.94
CA LEU A 98 -13.25 -5.21 -5.57
C LEU A 98 -12.60 -6.52 -5.14
N ASP A 99 -11.35 -6.72 -5.57
CA ASP A 99 -10.60 -7.94 -5.29
C ASP A 99 -10.40 -8.21 -3.79
N TYR A 100 -10.51 -7.17 -2.96
CA TYR A 100 -10.38 -7.21 -1.50
C TYR A 100 -11.71 -7.05 -0.74
N GLN A 101 -12.86 -7.13 -1.42
CA GLN A 101 -14.18 -6.91 -0.80
C GLN A 101 -14.40 -7.79 0.44
N GLU A 102 -14.02 -9.06 0.37
CA GLU A 102 -14.25 -10.07 1.43
C GLU A 102 -13.45 -9.79 2.71
N ILE A 103 -12.32 -9.10 2.56
CA ILE A 103 -11.34 -8.84 3.62
C ILE A 103 -11.32 -7.38 4.08
N ILE A 104 -12.30 -6.57 3.71
CA ILE A 104 -12.47 -5.23 4.29
C ILE A 104 -12.56 -5.37 5.81
N GLY A 105 -11.64 -4.74 6.54
CA GLY A 105 -11.59 -4.79 8.00
C GLY A 105 -11.24 -6.17 8.57
N ILE A 106 -10.57 -7.04 7.81
CA ILE A 106 -10.19 -8.40 8.23
C ILE A 106 -9.47 -8.46 9.57
N GLN A 107 -8.62 -7.48 9.89
CA GLN A 107 -7.93 -7.41 11.19
C GLN A 107 -8.90 -7.23 12.37
N TYR A 108 -10.00 -6.49 12.16
CA TYR A 108 -11.06 -6.32 13.15
C TYR A 108 -11.96 -7.55 13.23
N GLU A 109 -12.27 -8.14 12.08
CA GLU A 109 -13.07 -9.36 11.99
C GLU A 109 -12.39 -10.51 12.73
N LEU A 110 -11.11 -10.77 12.43
CA LEU A 110 -10.31 -11.81 13.08
C LEU A 110 -10.19 -11.56 14.58
N TYR A 111 -9.91 -10.32 14.99
CA TYR A 111 -9.86 -9.96 16.41
C TYR A 111 -11.18 -10.25 17.12
N ALA A 112 -12.30 -9.74 16.59
CA ALA A 112 -13.62 -9.88 17.19
C ALA A 112 -14.08 -11.34 17.25
N LEU A 113 -13.89 -12.11 16.19
CA LEU A 113 -14.21 -13.55 16.15
C LEU A 113 -13.36 -14.34 17.16
N SER A 114 -12.06 -14.05 17.25
CA SER A 114 -11.17 -14.71 18.22
C SER A 114 -11.56 -14.41 19.67
N LYS A 115 -12.04 -13.20 19.96
CA LYS A 115 -12.57 -12.82 21.29
C LYS A 115 -13.91 -13.48 21.60
N LEU A 116 -14.71 -13.80 20.58
CA LEU A 116 -15.98 -14.49 20.73
C LEU A 116 -15.85 -16.03 20.80
N SER A 117 -14.69 -16.58 20.44
CA SER A 117 -14.47 -18.03 20.46
C SER A 117 -14.61 -18.62 21.87
N SER A 118 -15.51 -19.59 21.99
CA SER A 118 -15.78 -20.36 23.22
C SER A 118 -14.75 -21.46 23.50
N GLU A 119 -13.73 -21.62 22.65
CA GLU A 119 -12.68 -22.61 22.86
C GLU A 119 -11.97 -22.40 24.19
N ASN A 120 -11.66 -23.48 24.92
CA ASN A 120 -10.82 -23.41 26.11
C ASN A 120 -9.34 -23.51 25.73
N LYS A 121 -8.84 -22.52 24.99
CA LYS A 121 -7.45 -22.43 24.52
C LYS A 121 -6.86 -21.02 24.76
N PRO A 122 -5.53 -20.87 24.84
CA PRO A 122 -4.86 -19.58 24.79
C PRO A 122 -5.35 -18.71 23.62
N TYR A 123 -5.36 -17.38 23.81
CA TYR A 123 -5.84 -16.43 22.79
C TYR A 123 -5.12 -16.59 21.46
N ARG A 124 -3.82 -16.89 21.48
CA ARG A 124 -3.03 -17.15 20.28
C ARG A 124 -3.65 -18.27 19.44
N ASP A 125 -3.95 -19.42 20.05
CA ASP A 125 -4.49 -20.57 19.33
C ASP A 125 -5.90 -20.29 18.79
N LYS A 126 -6.73 -19.56 19.54
CA LYS A 126 -8.05 -19.09 19.06
C LYS A 126 -7.89 -18.22 17.81
N PHE A 127 -6.92 -17.32 17.82
CA PHE A 127 -6.64 -16.43 16.69
C PHE A 127 -6.10 -17.21 15.50
N GLU A 128 -5.17 -18.14 15.69
CA GLU A 128 -4.64 -18.99 14.62
C GLU A 128 -5.74 -19.83 13.98
N ASN A 129 -6.65 -20.43 14.77
CA ASN A 129 -7.80 -21.20 14.24
C ASN A 129 -8.74 -20.30 13.44
N THR A 130 -9.15 -19.17 14.02
CA THR A 130 -10.03 -18.18 13.37
C THR A 130 -9.40 -17.66 12.07
N PHE A 131 -8.10 -17.39 12.08
CA PHE A 131 -7.35 -16.99 10.90
C PHE A 131 -7.42 -18.07 9.82
N ASN A 132 -7.09 -19.32 10.14
CA ASN A 132 -7.10 -20.41 9.17
C ASN A 132 -8.49 -20.66 8.59
N GLU A 133 -9.55 -20.68 9.42
CA GLU A 133 -10.94 -20.79 8.96
C GLU A 133 -11.30 -19.67 8.00
N LYS A 134 -10.97 -18.42 8.36
CA LYS A 134 -11.29 -17.26 7.53
C LYS A 134 -10.50 -17.27 6.23
N ILE A 135 -9.20 -17.55 6.25
CA ILE A 135 -8.36 -17.59 5.04
C ILE A 135 -8.79 -18.70 4.09
N ASN A 136 -9.25 -19.84 4.60
CA ASN A 136 -9.79 -20.92 3.77
C ASN A 136 -11.15 -20.57 3.12
N SER A 137 -11.89 -19.62 3.70
CA SER A 137 -13.20 -19.20 3.18
C SER A 137 -13.14 -18.10 2.11
N ILE A 138 -12.03 -17.38 1.98
CA ILE A 138 -11.92 -16.24 1.04
C ILE A 138 -11.26 -16.66 -0.28
N SER A 139 -11.55 -15.90 -1.33
CA SER A 139 -10.93 -16.13 -2.64
C SER A 139 -9.40 -15.97 -2.62
N ASP A 140 -8.71 -16.75 -3.47
CA ASP A 140 -7.26 -16.60 -3.68
C ASP A 140 -6.89 -15.18 -4.14
N ARG A 141 -7.82 -14.50 -4.81
CA ARG A 141 -7.65 -13.10 -5.20
C ARG A 141 -7.62 -12.16 -4.00
N SER A 142 -8.52 -12.33 -3.03
CA SER A 142 -8.50 -11.55 -1.78
C SER A 142 -7.25 -11.82 -0.95
N LYS A 143 -6.73 -13.06 -0.92
CA LYS A 143 -5.52 -13.41 -0.16
C LYS A 143 -4.30 -12.55 -0.52
N ILE A 144 -4.18 -12.10 -1.78
CA ILE A 144 -3.10 -11.24 -2.26
C ILE A 144 -2.97 -9.95 -1.44
N TYR A 145 -4.10 -9.40 -0.97
CA TYR A 145 -4.16 -8.09 -0.33
C TYR A 145 -4.08 -8.16 1.20
N LEU A 146 -3.93 -9.35 1.80
CA LEU A 146 -3.95 -9.52 3.26
C LEU A 146 -2.95 -8.63 3.99
N SER A 147 -1.70 -8.55 3.50
CA SER A 147 -0.65 -7.77 4.16
C SER A 147 -0.97 -6.29 4.28
N GLU A 148 -1.78 -5.73 3.36
CA GLU A 148 -2.17 -4.31 3.37
C GLU A 148 -2.99 -3.93 4.61
N PHE A 149 -3.76 -4.88 5.16
CA PHE A 149 -4.59 -4.66 6.34
C PHE A 149 -3.81 -4.76 7.66
N PHE A 150 -2.57 -5.26 7.61
CA PHE A 150 -1.69 -5.44 8.77
C PHE A 150 -0.42 -4.57 8.69
N LYS A 151 -0.38 -3.59 7.78
CA LYS A 151 0.80 -2.73 7.55
C LYS A 151 1.13 -1.79 8.71
N TYR A 152 0.11 -1.35 9.45
CA TYR A 152 0.30 -0.44 10.59
C TYR A 152 0.75 -1.24 11.81
N THR A 153 1.89 -0.85 12.37
CA THR A 153 2.46 -1.48 13.56
C THR A 153 2.02 -0.78 14.84
N GLN A 154 2.22 -1.45 15.97
CA GLN A 154 1.98 -0.87 17.30
C GLN A 154 2.72 0.47 17.47
N GLU A 155 3.97 0.56 17.00
CA GLU A 155 4.84 1.73 17.14
C GLU A 155 4.34 2.90 16.29
N THR A 156 3.96 2.63 15.04
CA THR A 156 3.42 3.67 14.14
C THR A 156 2.12 4.25 14.69
N LEU A 157 1.20 3.39 15.15
CA LEU A 157 -0.08 3.81 15.72
C LEU A 157 0.09 4.53 17.06
N LYS A 158 1.01 4.07 17.92
CA LYS A 158 1.39 4.78 19.16
C LYS A 158 1.87 6.20 18.86
N THR A 159 2.72 6.35 17.85
CA THR A 159 3.23 7.65 17.43
C THR A 159 2.10 8.55 16.93
N ASP A 160 1.19 8.02 16.10
CA ASP A 160 0.06 8.77 15.58
C ASP A 160 -0.90 9.23 16.69
N ILE A 161 -1.19 8.36 17.66
CA ILE A 161 -2.02 8.70 18.83
C ILE A 161 -1.37 9.81 19.66
N LEU A 162 -0.07 9.70 19.96
CA LEU A 162 0.64 10.71 20.75
C LEU A 162 0.72 12.07 20.02
N LYS A 163 0.92 12.06 18.70
CA LYS A 163 0.88 13.26 17.88
C LYS A 163 -0.51 13.90 17.93
N PHE A 164 -1.54 13.10 17.70
CA PHE A 164 -2.93 13.52 17.73
C PHE A 164 -3.32 14.14 19.08
N ILE A 165 -2.93 13.51 20.19
CA ILE A 165 -3.23 14.02 21.54
C ILE A 165 -2.64 15.42 21.76
N LYS A 166 -1.44 15.67 21.26
CA LYS A 166 -0.76 16.96 21.40
C LYS A 166 -1.40 18.07 20.55
N THR A 167 -2.01 17.73 19.42
CA THR A 167 -2.52 18.70 18.45
C THR A 167 -4.01 18.97 18.58
N ASP A 168 -4.80 17.97 18.96
CA ASP A 168 -6.25 17.97 18.76
C ASP A 168 -7.09 17.95 20.06
N ILE A 169 -6.44 17.87 21.22
CA ILE A 169 -7.08 17.98 22.54
C ILE A 169 -6.68 19.32 23.17
N VAL A 170 -7.67 20.15 23.48
CA VAL A 170 -7.46 21.48 24.08
C VAL A 170 -8.29 21.58 25.35
N ASN A 171 -7.65 21.84 26.50
CA ASN A 171 -8.32 21.95 27.81
C ASN A 171 -9.25 20.76 28.13
N ASP A 172 -8.73 19.53 27.95
CA ASP A 172 -9.47 18.26 28.10
C ASP A 172 -10.77 18.17 27.24
N SER A 173 -10.86 18.98 26.17
CA SER A 173 -11.99 19.01 25.24
C SER A 173 -11.55 18.53 23.86
N ILE A 174 -12.40 17.72 23.23
CA ILE A 174 -12.17 17.15 21.91
C ILE A 174 -13.46 17.20 21.06
N SER A 175 -13.36 17.62 19.80
CA SER A 175 -14.52 17.64 18.89
C SER A 175 -14.98 16.23 18.53
N GLU A 176 -16.25 16.03 18.20
CA GLU A 176 -16.80 14.71 17.82
C GLU A 176 -15.98 14.00 16.74
N SER A 177 -15.65 14.70 15.65
CA SER A 177 -14.84 14.14 14.56
C SER A 177 -13.46 13.67 15.05
N ASN A 178 -12.85 14.44 15.95
CA ASN A 178 -11.55 14.10 16.52
C ASN A 178 -11.66 12.97 17.56
N ALA A 179 -12.72 12.95 18.36
CA ALA A 179 -13.01 11.90 19.32
C ALA A 179 -13.15 10.54 18.62
N ILE A 180 -13.91 10.49 17.53
CA ILE A 180 -14.05 9.30 16.69
C ILE A 180 -12.70 8.86 16.12
N LYS A 181 -11.88 9.79 15.61
CA LYS A 181 -10.54 9.47 15.10
C LYS A 181 -9.64 8.88 16.19
N LEU A 182 -9.65 9.45 17.39
CA LEU A 182 -8.87 8.96 18.53
C LEU A 182 -9.28 7.53 18.90
N CYS A 183 -10.59 7.28 19.03
CA CYS A 183 -11.12 5.94 19.29
C CYS A 183 -10.69 4.95 18.19
N ARG A 184 -10.75 5.36 16.91
CA ARG A 184 -10.33 4.53 15.77
C ARG A 184 -8.84 4.20 15.78
N TYR A 185 -7.98 5.17 16.07
CA TYR A 185 -6.55 4.93 16.22
C TYR A 185 -6.27 3.98 17.37
N TYR A 186 -6.94 4.18 18.51
CA TYR A 186 -6.72 3.33 19.68
C TYR A 186 -7.14 1.88 19.47
N ILE A 187 -8.33 1.62 18.90
CA ILE A 187 -8.72 0.23 18.61
C ILE A 187 -7.79 -0.43 17.58
N SER A 188 -7.27 0.34 16.62
CA SER A 188 -6.28 -0.16 15.67
C SER A 188 -4.96 -0.49 16.37
N TYR A 189 -4.53 0.34 17.32
CA TYR A 189 -3.34 0.10 18.15
C TYR A 189 -3.49 -1.19 18.98
N ILE A 190 -4.64 -1.38 19.64
CA ILE A 190 -4.94 -2.59 20.42
C ILE A 190 -4.89 -3.84 19.53
N ILE A 191 -5.56 -3.80 18.38
CA ILE A 191 -5.56 -4.93 17.43
C ILE A 191 -4.15 -5.20 16.91
N ALA A 192 -3.39 -4.18 16.51
CA ALA A 192 -2.04 -4.35 16.00
C ALA A 192 -1.12 -4.98 17.06
N LYS A 193 -1.18 -4.47 18.30
CA LYS A 193 -0.44 -4.99 19.46
C LYS A 193 -0.77 -6.46 19.74
N GLU A 194 -2.05 -6.81 19.77
CA GLU A 194 -2.48 -8.16 20.13
C GLU A 194 -2.35 -9.19 19.00
N THR A 195 -2.39 -8.77 17.72
CA THR A 195 -2.59 -9.72 16.61
C THR A 195 -1.47 -9.72 15.58
N ASN A 196 -0.74 -8.61 15.34
CA ASN A 196 0.21 -8.55 14.22
C ASN A 196 1.35 -9.58 14.35
N HIS A 197 1.84 -9.81 15.57
CA HIS A 197 2.92 -10.77 15.83
C HIS A 197 2.51 -12.23 15.52
N ILE A 198 1.21 -12.51 15.48
CA ILE A 198 0.62 -13.82 15.10
C ILE A 198 0.27 -13.81 13.61
N ALA A 199 -0.45 -12.79 13.15
CA ALA A 199 -0.98 -12.70 11.79
C ALA A 199 0.10 -12.58 10.72
N LEU A 200 1.15 -11.77 10.94
CA LEU A 200 2.18 -11.52 9.91
C LEU A 200 2.96 -12.80 9.52
N PRO A 201 3.41 -13.67 10.45
CA PRO A 201 3.95 -14.98 10.11
C PRO A 201 2.98 -15.87 9.32
N LEU A 202 1.69 -15.89 9.69
CA LEU A 202 0.67 -16.69 9.00
C LEU A 202 0.42 -16.18 7.58
N ILE A 203 0.32 -14.86 7.38
CA ILE A 203 0.16 -14.26 6.04
C ILE A 203 1.36 -14.63 5.15
N LYS A 204 2.59 -14.59 5.69
CA LYS A 204 3.77 -15.06 4.94
C LYS A 204 3.70 -16.55 4.61
N LYS A 205 3.13 -17.37 5.50
CA LYS A 205 2.91 -18.80 5.25
C LYS A 205 1.93 -19.00 4.10
N VAL A 206 0.78 -18.32 4.14
CA VAL A 206 -0.22 -18.33 3.05
C VAL A 206 0.43 -17.92 1.73
N ASP A 207 1.21 -16.85 1.71
CA ASP A 207 1.89 -16.40 0.48
C ASP A 207 2.84 -17.46 -0.10
N ARG A 208 3.61 -18.14 0.76
CA ARG A 208 4.49 -19.24 0.36
C ARG A 208 3.74 -20.50 -0.07
N GLU A 209 2.53 -20.73 0.41
CA GLU A 209 1.68 -21.86 0.01
C GLU A 209 1.03 -21.62 -1.35
N GLU A 210 0.68 -20.37 -1.65
CA GLU A 210 0.04 -19.97 -2.91
C GLU A 210 1.05 -19.75 -4.06
N TYR A 211 2.25 -19.25 -3.74
CA TYR A 211 3.23 -18.84 -4.74
C TYR A 211 4.60 -19.49 -4.58
N THR A 212 5.22 -19.84 -5.71
CA THR A 212 6.66 -20.13 -5.80
C THR A 212 7.37 -18.82 -6.10
N VAL A 213 8.28 -18.43 -5.23
CA VAL A 213 9.10 -17.22 -5.37
C VAL A 213 10.56 -17.61 -5.29
N ASN A 214 11.36 -17.14 -6.25
CA ASN A 214 12.81 -17.11 -6.16
C ASN A 214 13.25 -15.69 -6.51
N ASP A 215 13.67 -14.91 -5.53
CA ASP A 215 14.05 -13.51 -5.70
C ASP A 215 15.54 -13.33 -5.94
N SER A 216 16.34 -14.40 -6.00
CA SER A 216 17.80 -14.35 -5.96
C SER A 216 18.44 -15.19 -7.07
N VAL A 217 17.96 -15.05 -8.30
CA VAL A 217 18.55 -15.74 -9.47
C VAL A 217 19.60 -14.84 -10.11
N ILE A 218 20.76 -15.41 -10.45
CA ILE A 218 21.76 -14.79 -11.33
C ILE A 218 21.90 -15.68 -12.56
N ILE A 219 21.83 -15.08 -13.74
CA ILE A 219 22.16 -15.74 -15.01
C ILE A 219 23.43 -15.14 -15.59
N LYS A 220 24.20 -15.95 -16.31
CA LYS A 220 25.36 -15.50 -17.08
C LYS A 220 24.97 -15.38 -18.54
N THR A 221 25.14 -14.20 -19.10
CA THR A 221 24.99 -13.95 -20.55
C THR A 221 26.09 -14.69 -21.32
N LYS A 222 25.93 -14.84 -22.64
CA LYS A 222 26.97 -15.44 -23.51
C LYS A 222 28.30 -14.70 -23.45
N SER A 223 28.30 -13.41 -23.13
CA SER A 223 29.49 -12.57 -22.95
C SER A 223 30.05 -12.61 -21.53
N GLY A 224 29.47 -13.38 -20.60
CA GLY A 224 29.96 -13.57 -19.24
C GLY A 224 29.39 -12.62 -18.18
N ASN A 225 28.62 -11.60 -18.60
CA ASN A 225 27.97 -10.63 -17.71
C ASN A 225 26.85 -11.28 -16.89
N GLU A 226 26.63 -10.77 -15.68
CA GLU A 226 25.60 -11.16 -14.72
C GLU A 226 24.33 -10.34 -14.89
N ILE A 227 23.22 -11.04 -15.08
CA ILE A 227 21.87 -10.48 -14.97
C ILE A 227 21.21 -11.08 -13.74
N SER A 228 20.76 -10.23 -12.83
CA SER A 228 19.99 -10.66 -11.67
C SER A 228 18.50 -10.64 -12.00
N LEU A 229 17.75 -11.62 -11.51
CA LEU A 229 16.31 -11.67 -11.69
C LEU A 229 15.59 -12.33 -10.52
N GLY A 230 14.32 -11.95 -10.37
CA GLY A 230 13.34 -12.63 -9.54
C GLY A 230 12.30 -13.36 -10.41
N PHE A 231 11.79 -14.46 -9.89
CA PHE A 231 10.72 -15.28 -10.47
C PHE A 231 9.57 -15.46 -9.48
N LEU A 232 8.35 -15.34 -9.98
CA LEU A 232 7.10 -15.61 -9.26
C LEU A 232 6.17 -16.45 -10.13
N LYS A 233 5.62 -17.52 -9.55
CA LYS A 233 4.55 -18.32 -10.18
C LYS A 233 3.54 -18.81 -9.16
N TYR A 234 2.25 -18.66 -9.47
CA TYR A 234 1.15 -19.26 -8.73
C TYR A 234 1.17 -20.79 -8.83
N LYS A 235 1.09 -21.48 -7.68
CA LYS A 235 1.35 -22.92 -7.56
C LYS A 235 0.20 -23.80 -8.05
N LYS A 236 -1.05 -23.36 -7.91
CA LYS A 236 -2.23 -24.17 -8.23
C LYS A 236 -2.66 -24.07 -9.71
N GLY A 237 -1.93 -23.32 -10.53
CA GLY A 237 -2.20 -23.16 -11.96
C GLY A 237 -1.56 -24.24 -12.83
N GLU A 238 -1.55 -24.03 -14.14
CA GLU A 238 -0.92 -24.93 -15.10
C GLU A 238 0.59 -25.09 -14.86
N ASN A 239 1.13 -26.26 -15.24
CA ASN A 239 2.56 -26.55 -15.09
C ASN A 239 3.43 -25.64 -15.97
N LYS A 240 3.04 -25.43 -17.23
CA LYS A 240 3.75 -24.58 -18.19
C LYS A 240 2.90 -23.38 -18.60
N VAL A 241 3.38 -22.18 -18.32
CA VAL A 241 2.63 -20.93 -18.51
C VAL A 241 3.40 -19.92 -19.35
N PRO A 242 2.74 -18.94 -20.00
CA PRO A 242 3.42 -17.81 -20.60
C PRO A 242 4.04 -16.90 -19.52
N THR A 243 5.05 -16.13 -19.91
CA THR A 243 5.77 -15.24 -18.99
C THR A 243 5.44 -13.78 -19.26
N VAL A 244 5.24 -13.02 -18.19
CA VAL A 244 5.31 -11.55 -18.19
C VAL A 244 6.69 -11.15 -17.66
N LEU A 245 7.49 -10.50 -18.51
CA LEU A 245 8.82 -10.00 -18.18
C LEU A 245 8.78 -8.48 -17.93
N ASN A 246 9.23 -8.05 -16.76
CA ASN A 246 9.70 -6.68 -16.54
C ASN A 246 11.23 -6.71 -16.58
N PHE A 247 11.84 -5.91 -17.45
CA PHE A 247 13.29 -5.71 -17.46
C PHE A 247 13.58 -4.26 -17.07
N SER A 248 14.24 -4.07 -15.93
CA SER A 248 14.31 -2.76 -15.27
C SER A 248 15.71 -2.44 -14.79
N ILE A 249 16.09 -1.18 -14.85
CA ILE A 249 17.26 -0.68 -14.12
C ILE A 249 16.93 -0.35 -12.66
N TYR A 250 15.66 -0.45 -12.28
CA TYR A 250 15.17 -0.18 -10.93
C TYR A 250 14.93 -1.50 -10.19
N ASN A 251 15.63 -1.68 -9.07
CA ASN A 251 15.46 -2.86 -8.24
C ASN A 251 14.09 -2.84 -7.54
N ARG A 252 13.24 -3.80 -7.91
CA ARG A 252 11.94 -4.07 -7.27
C ARG A 252 12.10 -5.23 -6.30
N ARG A 253 12.54 -4.93 -5.08
CA ARG A 253 12.91 -5.91 -4.04
C ARG A 253 11.85 -6.99 -3.74
N ARG A 254 10.57 -6.75 -4.06
CA ARG A 254 9.46 -7.67 -3.82
C ARG A 254 8.43 -7.60 -4.94
N PHE A 255 7.81 -8.73 -5.20
CA PHE A 255 6.64 -8.79 -6.07
C PHE A 255 5.44 -8.08 -5.43
N ASN A 256 4.79 -7.23 -6.21
CA ASN A 256 3.60 -6.48 -5.82
C ASN A 256 2.30 -7.25 -6.12
N ASN A 257 1.17 -6.69 -5.69
CA ASN A 257 -0.14 -7.34 -5.82
C ASN A 257 -0.59 -7.52 -7.28
N ASN A 258 -0.21 -6.62 -8.19
CA ASN A 258 -0.54 -6.75 -9.61
C ASN A 258 0.23 -7.91 -10.26
N GLU A 259 1.50 -8.10 -9.88
CA GLU A 259 2.30 -9.23 -10.33
C GLU A 259 1.73 -10.56 -9.81
N LYS A 260 1.35 -10.61 -8.52
CA LYS A 260 0.65 -11.77 -7.94
C LYS A 260 -0.69 -12.05 -8.62
N LEU A 261 -1.44 -11.00 -8.97
CA LEU A 261 -2.71 -11.12 -9.68
C LEU A 261 -2.53 -11.63 -11.11
N ASN A 262 -1.53 -11.12 -11.84
CA ASN A 262 -1.18 -11.64 -13.16
C ASN A 262 -0.71 -13.08 -13.06
N SER A 263 0.03 -13.44 -12.00
CA SER A 263 0.41 -14.83 -11.80
C SER A 263 -0.78 -15.74 -11.52
N LEU A 264 -1.72 -15.29 -10.70
CA LEU A 264 -3.00 -15.97 -10.46
C LEU A 264 -3.82 -16.14 -11.75
N ARG A 265 -3.69 -15.21 -12.71
CA ARG A 265 -4.31 -15.30 -14.05
C ARG A 265 -3.60 -16.27 -15.00
N GLY A 266 -2.59 -16.99 -14.55
CA GLY A 266 -1.92 -18.04 -15.33
C GLY A 266 -0.64 -17.59 -16.02
N TYR A 267 0.07 -16.59 -15.46
CA TYR A 267 1.38 -16.16 -15.97
C TYR A 267 2.50 -16.49 -14.97
N ALA A 268 3.68 -16.82 -15.48
CA ALA A 268 4.91 -16.63 -14.72
C ALA A 268 5.29 -15.15 -14.77
N ILE A 269 5.81 -14.59 -13.67
CA ILE A 269 6.35 -13.24 -13.65
C ILE A 269 7.86 -13.32 -13.46
N VAL A 270 8.59 -12.61 -14.31
CA VAL A 270 10.03 -12.43 -14.18
C VAL A 270 10.32 -10.93 -14.10
N ASN A 271 11.02 -10.55 -13.04
CA ASN A 271 11.60 -9.22 -12.90
C ASN A 271 13.10 -9.36 -13.04
N ALA A 272 13.63 -9.03 -14.21
CA ALA A 272 15.06 -9.03 -14.49
C ALA A 272 15.61 -7.61 -14.40
N TYR A 273 16.88 -7.50 -14.04
CA TYR A 273 17.52 -6.22 -13.83
C TYR A 273 18.74 -6.02 -14.73
N SER A 274 18.93 -4.81 -15.26
CA SER A 274 20.13 -4.45 -16.04
C SER A 274 21.42 -4.78 -15.27
N ARG A 275 22.53 -4.91 -15.98
CA ARG A 275 23.86 -5.17 -15.41
C ARG A 275 24.18 -4.22 -14.24
N GLY A 276 24.87 -4.75 -13.24
CA GLY A 276 25.22 -4.03 -12.01
C GLY A 276 24.08 -3.74 -11.04
N VAL A 277 22.83 -4.02 -11.42
CA VAL A 277 21.67 -3.85 -10.53
C VAL A 277 21.45 -5.09 -9.67
N TYR A 278 21.07 -4.81 -8.43
CA TYR A 278 20.71 -5.78 -7.39
C TYR A 278 21.84 -6.77 -7.04
N LEU A 279 21.79 -7.99 -7.57
CA LEU A 279 22.78 -9.03 -7.26
C LEU A 279 23.93 -9.09 -8.28
N SER A 280 23.81 -8.42 -9.43
CA SER A 280 24.88 -8.38 -10.43
C SER A 280 26.10 -7.61 -9.91
N HIS A 281 27.29 -8.11 -10.21
CA HIS A 281 28.57 -7.46 -9.86
C HIS A 281 29.15 -6.60 -10.98
N ASP A 282 28.51 -6.56 -12.13
CA ASP A 282 28.98 -5.77 -13.27
C ASP A 282 28.77 -4.27 -13.04
N GLU A 283 29.27 -3.45 -13.97
CA GLU A 283 29.01 -2.02 -13.97
C GLU A 283 27.61 -1.71 -14.52
N ILE A 284 26.95 -0.72 -13.90
CA ILE A 284 25.67 -0.21 -14.39
C ILE A 284 25.95 0.65 -15.64
N THR A 285 25.43 0.21 -16.77
CA THR A 285 25.64 0.81 -18.10
C THR A 285 24.29 1.02 -18.79
N PRO A 286 23.53 2.06 -18.39
CA PRO A 286 22.16 2.21 -18.86
C PRO A 286 22.09 2.46 -20.37
N PHE A 287 21.15 1.81 -21.06
CA PHE A 287 20.81 2.00 -22.48
C PHE A 287 21.79 1.35 -23.48
N GLU A 288 22.89 0.77 -22.99
CA GLU A 288 23.96 0.23 -23.85
C GLU A 288 23.71 -1.23 -24.28
N PHE A 289 23.18 -2.06 -23.38
CA PHE A 289 23.15 -3.53 -23.56
C PHE A 289 21.75 -4.16 -23.45
N GLU A 290 20.70 -3.35 -23.36
CA GLU A 290 19.32 -3.83 -23.17
C GLU A 290 18.86 -4.74 -24.32
N ILE A 291 19.37 -4.57 -25.54
CA ILE A 291 19.04 -5.46 -26.64
C ILE A 291 19.55 -6.86 -26.31
N GLU A 292 20.86 -7.02 -26.09
CA GLU A 292 21.49 -8.30 -25.84
C GLU A 292 20.95 -8.96 -24.57
N ASP A 293 20.90 -8.20 -23.47
CA ASP A 293 20.57 -8.73 -22.15
C ASP A 293 19.12 -9.18 -22.05
N VAL A 294 18.17 -8.43 -22.64
CA VAL A 294 16.77 -8.86 -22.67
C VAL A 294 16.62 -10.16 -23.47
N ASN A 295 17.33 -10.30 -24.58
CA ASN A 295 17.29 -11.54 -25.38
C ASN A 295 17.82 -12.73 -24.60
N GLU A 296 18.94 -12.59 -23.87
CA GLU A 296 19.48 -13.64 -23.01
C GLU A 296 18.52 -14.03 -21.87
N VAL A 297 17.80 -13.05 -21.30
CA VAL A 297 16.75 -13.32 -20.32
C VAL A 297 15.59 -14.08 -20.94
N ILE A 298 15.14 -13.71 -22.15
CA ILE A 298 14.07 -14.44 -22.86
C ILE A 298 14.51 -15.87 -23.18
N ASP A 299 15.73 -16.06 -23.67
CA ASP A 299 16.34 -17.38 -23.90
C ASP A 299 16.33 -18.21 -22.60
N TRP A 300 16.77 -17.63 -21.48
CA TRP A 300 16.73 -18.28 -20.17
C TRP A 300 15.30 -18.68 -19.78
N ILE A 301 14.32 -17.77 -19.94
CA ILE A 301 12.90 -18.01 -19.64
C ILE A 301 12.38 -19.22 -20.43
N THR A 302 12.67 -19.30 -21.73
CA THR A 302 12.15 -20.37 -22.59
C THR A 302 12.66 -21.77 -22.23
N LYS A 303 13.82 -21.84 -21.57
CA LYS A 303 14.45 -23.10 -21.12
C LYS A 303 13.93 -23.58 -19.78
N GLN A 304 13.14 -22.79 -19.06
CA GLN A 304 12.63 -23.17 -17.74
C GLN A 304 11.52 -24.21 -17.85
N SER A 305 11.49 -25.16 -16.91
CA SER A 305 10.49 -26.24 -16.88
C SER A 305 9.04 -25.75 -16.75
N TRP A 306 8.86 -24.56 -16.18
CA TRP A 306 7.57 -23.90 -15.98
C TRP A 306 7.13 -23.01 -17.15
N SER A 307 7.96 -22.82 -18.17
CA SER A 307 7.67 -21.94 -19.30
C SER A 307 7.01 -22.70 -20.45
N ASN A 308 6.05 -22.07 -21.11
CA ASN A 308 5.52 -22.54 -22.39
C ASN A 308 6.20 -21.90 -23.62
N GLY A 309 7.27 -21.13 -23.39
CA GLY A 309 8.06 -20.50 -24.44
C GLY A 309 7.49 -19.20 -25.02
N LYS A 310 6.35 -18.70 -24.52
CA LYS A 310 5.78 -17.40 -24.91
C LYS A 310 6.10 -16.36 -23.85
N VAL A 311 6.66 -15.23 -24.27
CA VAL A 311 7.01 -14.11 -23.39
C VAL A 311 6.32 -12.84 -23.88
N GLY A 312 5.66 -12.13 -22.97
CA GLY A 312 5.25 -10.74 -23.15
C GLY A 312 6.03 -9.85 -22.21
N MET A 313 6.26 -8.60 -22.61
CA MET A 313 6.89 -7.61 -21.74
C MET A 313 5.92 -6.49 -21.37
N ILE A 314 6.10 -5.94 -20.17
CA ILE A 314 5.35 -4.80 -19.65
C ILE A 314 6.26 -3.91 -18.81
N GLY A 315 5.94 -2.63 -18.74
CA GLY A 315 6.68 -1.67 -17.92
C GLY A 315 6.64 -0.28 -18.53
N GLY A 316 7.12 0.70 -17.76
CA GLY A 316 7.21 2.07 -18.23
C GLY A 316 8.50 2.76 -17.86
N SER A 317 8.67 3.99 -18.36
CA SER A 317 9.93 4.73 -18.27
C SER A 317 11.08 3.92 -18.89
N TYR A 318 12.12 3.59 -18.13
CA TYR A 318 13.23 2.75 -18.55
C TYR A 318 12.78 1.35 -18.97
N ASP A 319 11.83 0.76 -18.25
CA ASP A 319 11.27 -0.56 -18.58
C ASP A 319 10.47 -0.51 -19.90
N GLY A 320 10.01 0.68 -20.30
CA GLY A 320 9.44 0.92 -21.62
C GLY A 320 10.53 0.92 -22.71
N PHE A 321 11.68 1.54 -22.44
CA PHE A 321 12.81 1.54 -23.35
C PHE A 321 13.33 0.13 -23.60
N SER A 322 13.50 -0.68 -22.54
CA SER A 322 14.00 -2.07 -22.66
C SER A 322 13.09 -2.94 -23.54
N GLN A 323 11.79 -2.66 -23.58
CA GLN A 323 10.84 -3.30 -24.48
C GLN A 323 11.07 -2.93 -25.95
N TRP A 324 11.31 -1.65 -26.25
CA TRP A 324 11.65 -1.21 -27.60
C TRP A 324 13.01 -1.73 -28.04
N ALA A 325 13.99 -1.78 -27.14
CA ALA A 325 15.29 -2.41 -27.38
C ALA A 325 15.12 -3.89 -27.75
N ALA A 326 14.32 -4.64 -26.98
CA ALA A 326 14.03 -6.05 -27.27
C ALA A 326 13.30 -6.26 -28.61
N ALA A 327 12.41 -5.34 -29.00
CA ALA A 327 11.71 -5.41 -30.28
C ALA A 327 12.64 -5.28 -31.49
N LYS A 328 13.85 -4.72 -31.33
CA LYS A 328 14.85 -4.59 -32.41
C LYS A 328 15.45 -5.94 -32.83
N SER A 329 15.53 -6.92 -31.93
CA SER A 329 16.06 -8.27 -32.24
C SER A 329 15.01 -9.23 -32.80
N LEU A 330 13.72 -8.96 -32.58
CA LEU A 330 12.59 -9.81 -32.97
C LEU A 330 12.71 -11.26 -32.46
N HIS A 331 13.07 -11.45 -31.19
CA HIS A 331 13.17 -12.79 -30.59
C HIS A 331 11.88 -13.61 -30.83
N PRO A 332 11.96 -14.86 -31.34
CA PRO A 332 10.77 -15.65 -31.67
C PRO A 332 9.85 -15.96 -30.49
N ALA A 333 10.33 -15.86 -29.24
CA ALA A 333 9.55 -16.08 -28.04
C ALA A 333 8.81 -14.82 -27.57
N LEU A 334 9.26 -13.62 -27.96
CA LEU A 334 8.61 -12.35 -27.64
C LEU A 334 7.35 -12.18 -28.48
N LYS A 335 6.18 -12.19 -27.84
CA LYS A 335 4.88 -12.17 -28.51
C LYS A 335 4.19 -10.82 -28.46
N THR A 336 4.49 -10.01 -27.46
CA THR A 336 3.92 -8.67 -27.31
C THR A 336 4.78 -7.83 -26.37
N ILE A 337 4.74 -6.52 -26.59
CA ILE A 337 5.26 -5.50 -25.66
C ILE A 337 4.11 -4.56 -25.27
N ILE A 338 4.15 -4.02 -24.06
CA ILE A 338 3.21 -3.04 -23.53
C ILE A 338 4.01 -1.90 -22.87
N PRO A 339 4.72 -1.08 -23.67
CA PRO A 339 5.50 0.04 -23.16
C PRO A 339 4.57 1.19 -22.74
N SER A 340 4.78 1.74 -21.55
CA SER A 340 4.02 2.89 -21.02
C SER A 340 4.95 4.04 -20.67
N ALA A 341 4.70 5.27 -21.13
CA ALA A 341 5.57 6.43 -20.84
C ALA A 341 7.06 6.10 -21.03
N SER A 342 7.40 5.42 -22.13
CA SER A 342 8.75 4.98 -22.43
C SER A 342 9.68 6.17 -22.61
N VAL A 343 10.90 6.06 -22.10
CA VAL A 343 11.97 7.00 -22.45
C VAL A 343 12.45 6.70 -23.87
N GLY A 344 12.68 7.74 -24.67
CA GLY A 344 13.39 7.67 -25.95
C GLY A 344 14.82 8.17 -25.78
N PHE A 345 15.76 7.26 -25.50
CA PHE A 345 17.18 7.63 -25.41
C PHE A 345 17.67 8.18 -26.75
N GLY A 346 18.23 9.39 -26.73
CA GLY A 346 18.60 10.18 -27.92
C GLY A 346 17.45 10.96 -28.57
N ILE A 347 16.22 10.88 -28.05
CA ILE A 347 15.04 11.58 -28.58
C ILE A 347 14.54 12.63 -27.59
N ASP A 348 14.13 12.20 -26.40
CA ASP A 348 13.60 13.05 -25.32
C ASP A 348 14.42 12.96 -24.02
N PHE A 349 15.37 12.04 -23.97
CA PHE A 349 16.33 11.87 -22.90
C PHE A 349 17.73 11.62 -23.49
N PRO A 350 18.79 12.21 -22.92
CA PRO A 350 18.81 13.10 -21.75
C PRO A 350 18.45 14.55 -22.07
N MET A 351 18.20 14.87 -23.33
CA MET A 351 17.96 16.23 -23.81
C MET A 351 16.76 16.28 -24.75
N TYR A 352 16.11 17.43 -24.80
CA TYR A 352 15.09 17.75 -25.79
C TYR A 352 15.46 19.07 -26.45
N ASN A 353 15.44 19.13 -27.78
CA ASN A 353 15.88 20.31 -28.55
C ASN A 353 17.27 20.83 -28.14
N ASN A 354 18.24 19.92 -27.92
CA ASN A 354 19.60 20.24 -27.45
C ASN A 354 19.68 20.92 -26.06
N CYS A 355 18.61 20.89 -25.28
CA CYS A 355 18.62 21.32 -23.88
C CYS A 355 18.61 20.09 -22.97
N PHE A 356 19.67 19.92 -22.19
CA PHE A 356 19.73 18.86 -21.19
C PHE A 356 18.64 19.03 -20.14
N SER A 357 17.95 17.93 -19.84
CA SER A 357 16.91 17.91 -18.82
C SER A 357 17.54 17.81 -17.43
N PRO A 358 17.27 18.72 -16.49
CA PRO A 358 17.75 18.61 -15.10
C PRO A 358 17.31 17.30 -14.42
N TYR A 359 16.25 16.67 -14.93
CA TYR A 359 15.79 15.36 -14.50
C TYR A 359 16.87 14.28 -14.63
N MET A 360 17.75 14.34 -15.64
CA MET A 360 18.79 13.32 -15.86
C MET A 360 19.73 13.21 -14.66
N LEU A 361 20.09 14.34 -14.03
CA LEU A 361 21.02 14.36 -12.90
C LEU A 361 20.38 13.70 -11.67
N ARG A 362 19.10 13.97 -11.44
CA ARG A 362 18.32 13.29 -10.39
C ARG A 362 18.19 11.80 -10.68
N TRP A 363 17.95 11.44 -11.94
CA TRP A 363 17.81 10.05 -12.35
C TRP A 363 19.10 9.24 -12.17
N LEU A 364 20.27 9.82 -12.47
CA LEU A 364 21.56 9.17 -12.24
C LEU A 364 21.82 8.86 -10.76
N SER A 365 21.39 9.74 -9.84
CA SER A 365 21.45 9.44 -8.39
C SER A 365 20.46 8.37 -7.93
N TYR A 366 19.44 8.09 -8.72
CA TYR A 366 18.39 7.11 -8.42
C TYR A 366 18.74 5.71 -8.92
N VAL A 367 19.47 5.64 -10.04
CA VAL A 367 20.00 4.42 -10.63
C VAL A 367 21.23 3.96 -9.84
N ASP A 368 20.99 3.08 -8.88
CA ASP A 368 22.03 2.45 -8.06
C ASP A 368 21.71 0.96 -7.88
N LYS A 369 22.72 0.18 -7.45
CA LYS A 369 22.64 -1.26 -7.22
C LYS A 369 21.43 -1.65 -6.38
N LYS A 370 21.07 -0.83 -5.39
CA LYS A 370 19.82 -0.94 -4.62
C LYS A 370 19.08 0.39 -4.69
N THR A 371 18.62 0.76 -5.89
CA THR A 371 17.75 1.91 -6.22
C THR A 371 17.30 2.75 -5.02
N ASP A 372 17.80 3.99 -4.92
CA ASP A 372 17.54 4.87 -3.78
C ASP A 372 16.32 5.78 -3.99
N TYR A 373 15.15 5.29 -3.54
CA TYR A 373 13.90 6.06 -3.55
C TYR A 373 13.88 7.26 -2.60
N GLY A 374 14.78 7.34 -1.62
CA GLY A 374 14.80 8.40 -0.61
C GLY A 374 15.35 9.69 -1.19
N ILE A 375 16.52 9.62 -1.81
CA ILE A 375 17.20 10.78 -2.42
C ILE A 375 16.40 11.31 -3.61
N PHE A 376 15.80 10.43 -4.42
CA PHE A 376 15.04 10.84 -5.61
C PHE A 376 13.79 11.66 -5.28
N ASN A 377 13.09 11.33 -4.19
CA ASN A 377 11.84 11.97 -3.79
C ASN A 377 12.04 13.20 -2.88
N ASP A 378 13.26 13.44 -2.40
CA ASP A 378 13.57 14.63 -1.60
C ASP A 378 13.82 15.83 -2.52
N GLU A 379 12.79 16.65 -2.76
CA GLU A 379 12.92 17.87 -3.55
C GLU A 379 13.85 18.92 -2.92
N LYS A 380 14.17 18.83 -1.62
CA LYS A 380 15.02 19.80 -0.91
C LYS A 380 16.49 19.38 -0.83
N ASN A 381 16.77 18.07 -0.77
CA ASN A 381 18.13 17.53 -0.74
C ASN A 381 18.54 16.82 -2.05
N GLY A 382 17.68 16.86 -3.07
CA GLY A 382 18.01 16.35 -4.40
C GLY A 382 19.28 17.00 -4.94
N PHE A 383 20.10 16.19 -5.62
CA PHE A 383 21.44 16.47 -6.17
C PHE A 383 21.66 17.84 -6.86
N LEU A 384 20.58 18.52 -7.26
CA LEU A 384 20.59 19.87 -7.85
C LEU A 384 21.01 20.98 -6.87
N TYR A 385 20.84 20.81 -5.57
CA TYR A 385 21.22 21.84 -4.57
C TYR A 385 22.66 21.74 -4.07
N THR A 386 23.38 20.67 -4.40
CA THR A 386 24.73 20.40 -3.88
C THR A 386 25.86 20.59 -4.90
N ILE A 387 25.54 20.90 -6.16
CA ILE A 387 26.56 21.24 -7.17
C ILE A 387 26.68 22.76 -7.25
N PRO A 388 27.83 23.37 -6.91
CA PRO A 388 28.12 24.73 -7.33
C PRO A 388 28.14 24.74 -8.86
N ILE A 389 27.35 25.63 -9.48
CA ILE A 389 27.25 25.85 -10.94
C ILE A 389 28.63 25.88 -11.65
N ILE A 390 29.69 26.21 -10.91
CA ILE A 390 31.09 26.32 -11.37
C ILE A 390 31.75 24.96 -11.70
N LYS A 391 31.24 23.81 -11.25
CA LYS A 391 31.87 22.49 -11.53
C LYS A 391 31.37 21.77 -12.78
N MET A 392 30.37 22.29 -13.50
CA MET A 392 29.84 21.67 -14.72
C MET A 392 30.71 21.93 -15.98
N GLU A 393 31.65 22.87 -15.95
CA GLU A 393 32.48 23.18 -17.13
C GLU A 393 33.67 22.25 -17.38
N LEU A 394 34.02 21.34 -16.46
CA LEU A 394 35.32 20.64 -16.54
C LEU A 394 35.27 19.14 -16.83
N HIS A 395 34.11 18.51 -17.03
CA HIS A 395 34.00 17.06 -17.29
C HIS A 395 33.15 16.65 -18.50
N LEU A 396 32.66 17.60 -19.30
CA LEU A 396 31.96 17.33 -20.56
C LEU A 396 32.70 17.85 -21.80
N ILE A 397 33.94 18.27 -21.63
CA ILE A 397 34.87 18.58 -22.74
C ILE A 397 36.18 17.87 -22.42
N ASN A 398 36.28 16.60 -22.84
CA ASN A 398 37.48 15.95 -23.38
C ASN A 398 37.13 14.55 -23.87
#